data_AF-A0A497IBC7-F1
#
_entry.id   AF-A0A497IBC7-F1
#
_cell.length_a   1.000
_cell.length_b   1.000
_cell.length_c   1.000
_cell.angle_alpha   90.00
_cell.angle_beta   90.00
_cell.angle_gamma   90.00
#
_symmetry.space_group_name_H-M   'P 1'
#
loop_
_entity.id
_entity.type
_entity.pdbx_description
1 polymer ?
#
loop_
_entity_poly.entity_id
_entity_poly.type
_entity_poly.pdbx_seq_one_letter_code
_entity_poly.pdbx_strand_id
1 'polypeptide(L)'
;MRLRLWPVLPLLRRLTMCDKKSADCCQQSAGVAGDSLCLGGSTMPTAIIPQGDGDFKSLSSPFLTGAGAVPGGVARRVRQAGPASLSDGSLLVDNRRSSPPCGNTGVQSACVVDWLHGTFLDPDTSIDQALDYVRFLFGEIVPLDRGFRGYANSGVILGTGRVAWDYNRPDMGVHVVLPSSALGELSRTVGDMQGLGAFLLSVGFKVGRFDVAIDDRDGYLDLDRIRQAVDDRCYTSRWRRYQERRSRVGDGPFAVTLEFGSRTSESFLRIYDKAAEQSQKGVEGLEGVHWLRVELELKGRRAHAAFEKWVAEGFGFVPGLIRSYLEFKVSGQAEQRTRWPIASWWARFLGYAGKLRLSLPSPVRTLETVRAWVEHQVAPSLALLVRAEGGAVDWLYLLLQKGAARLTPAQLALLSGGA
;
A
#
# COMPACT_ATOMS: atom_id res chain seq x y z
N MET A 1 -20.67 47.74 16.75
CA MET A 1 -19.18 47.78 16.85
C MET A 1 -18.63 47.00 15.66
N ARG A 2 -17.82 47.61 14.78
CA ARG A 2 -17.41 47.00 13.50
C ARG A 2 -16.20 46.08 13.70
N LEU A 3 -16.30 44.81 13.33
CA LEU A 3 -15.14 43.95 13.07
C LEU A 3 -14.97 43.79 11.56
N ARG A 4 -13.74 43.95 11.07
CA ARG A 4 -13.42 43.97 9.64
C ARG A 4 -13.09 42.57 9.15
N LEU A 5 -13.66 42.20 8.01
CA LEU A 5 -13.22 41.04 7.23
C LEU A 5 -11.91 41.38 6.52
N TRP A 6 -10.94 40.46 6.52
CA TRP A 6 -9.71 40.53 5.73
C TRP A 6 -9.74 39.38 4.70
N PRO A 7 -9.62 39.64 3.40
CA PRO A 7 -9.59 38.56 2.41
C PRO A 7 -8.20 37.95 2.29
N VAL A 8 -8.13 36.62 2.20
CA VAL A 8 -6.92 35.89 1.80
C VAL A 8 -7.27 35.04 0.57
N LEU A 9 -6.67 35.38 -0.57
CA LEU A 9 -6.59 34.56 -1.77
C LEU A 9 -5.14 34.62 -2.30
N PRO A 10 -4.63 33.56 -2.96
CA PRO A 10 -3.20 33.24 -2.89
C PRO A 10 -2.39 33.75 -4.09
N LEU A 11 -1.10 33.99 -3.85
CA LEU A 11 -0.07 34.02 -4.89
C LEU A 11 1.16 33.23 -4.45
N LEU A 12 1.51 32.18 -5.20
CA LEU A 12 2.79 32.10 -5.93
C LEU A 12 2.87 30.84 -6.79
N ARG A 13 2.24 30.89 -7.98
CA ARG A 13 2.87 30.31 -9.18
C ARG A 13 3.83 31.34 -9.74
N ARG A 14 5.11 31.00 -9.89
CA ARG A 14 5.92 31.25 -11.10
C ARG A 14 7.31 30.62 -10.98
N LEU A 15 7.54 29.63 -11.84
CA LEU A 15 8.87 29.23 -12.27
C LEU A 15 9.42 30.26 -13.27
N THR A 16 10.76 30.31 -13.35
CA THR A 16 11.57 30.75 -14.51
C THR A 16 11.24 32.10 -15.16
N MET A 17 12.15 33.05 -15.00
CA MET A 17 12.85 33.62 -16.16
C MET A 17 14.25 34.11 -15.75
N CYS A 18 15.22 33.84 -16.61
CA CYS A 18 16.60 34.32 -16.52
C CYS A 18 16.77 35.39 -17.59
N ASP A 19 17.24 36.59 -17.23
CA ASP A 19 18.09 37.36 -18.16
C ASP A 19 18.96 38.41 -17.45
N LYS A 20 19.86 39.03 -18.23
CA LYS A 20 21.14 39.60 -17.79
C LYS A 20 21.13 41.11 -17.47
N LYS A 21 22.25 41.49 -16.83
CA LYS A 21 23.07 42.73 -16.93
C LYS A 21 22.84 43.90 -15.96
N SER A 22 24.02 44.36 -15.45
CA SER A 22 24.41 45.72 -15.03
C SER A 22 23.70 46.39 -13.85
N ALA A 23 24.31 47.30 -13.11
CA ALA A 23 25.72 47.58 -12.75
C ALA A 23 25.69 48.68 -11.67
N ASP A 24 26.72 48.74 -10.81
CA ASP A 24 27.21 49.89 -10.00
C ASP A 24 26.22 50.98 -9.51
N CYS A 25 26.23 51.29 -8.20
CA CYS A 25 27.16 52.31 -7.68
C CYS A 25 27.01 52.56 -6.17
N CYS A 26 28.17 52.60 -5.49
CA CYS A 26 28.55 53.44 -4.35
C CYS A 26 27.61 53.78 -3.16
N GLN A 27 28.12 53.39 -1.97
CA GLN A 27 28.48 54.28 -0.84
C GLN A 27 27.34 54.90 0.02
N GLN A 28 27.51 55.17 1.33
CA GLN A 28 28.75 55.31 2.12
C GLN A 28 28.48 55.11 3.64
N SER A 29 29.50 54.60 4.38
CA SER A 29 29.93 54.97 5.77
C SER A 29 28.93 55.19 6.93
N ALA A 30 29.25 54.97 8.20
CA ALA A 30 30.37 54.29 8.89
C ALA A 30 29.93 54.06 10.36
N GLY A 31 30.39 52.99 11.02
CA GLY A 31 31.44 53.11 12.06
C GLY A 31 30.83 53.13 13.49
N VAL A 32 31.54 52.83 14.59
CA VAL A 32 32.97 52.55 14.82
C VAL A 32 33.10 51.65 16.07
N ALA A 33 34.05 50.68 16.04
CA ALA A 33 34.81 50.01 17.13
C ALA A 33 34.13 49.53 18.45
N GLY A 34 34.64 48.50 19.13
CA GLY A 34 35.74 47.60 18.74
C GLY A 34 36.21 46.65 19.86
N ASP A 35 37.16 45.80 19.48
CA ASP A 35 38.19 45.14 20.30
C ASP A 35 37.82 44.07 21.35
N SER A 36 38.58 42.97 21.54
CA SER A 36 39.69 42.40 20.72
C SER A 36 40.09 40.98 21.23
N LEU A 37 40.90 40.23 20.44
CA LEU A 37 41.79 39.09 20.85
C LEU A 37 41.08 37.78 21.35
N CYS A 38 41.57 36.54 21.15
CA CYS A 38 42.68 36.01 20.33
C CYS A 38 42.64 34.46 20.14
N LEU A 39 43.24 34.00 19.03
CA LEU A 39 44.03 32.75 18.82
C LEU A 39 43.42 31.32 18.83
N GLY A 40 43.86 30.53 17.82
CA GLY A 40 43.84 29.05 17.74
C GLY A 40 42.71 28.48 16.86
N GLY A 41 42.93 27.58 15.89
CA GLY A 41 44.16 26.99 15.32
C GLY A 41 43.85 25.82 14.36
N SER A 42 44.81 25.45 13.51
CA SER A 42 44.91 24.18 12.73
C SER A 42 43.80 23.76 11.72
N THR A 43 44.09 24.02 10.43
CA THR A 43 44.14 23.07 9.28
C THR A 43 42.99 22.09 8.96
N MET A 44 42.49 22.18 7.73
CA MET A 44 41.91 21.09 6.92
C MET A 44 42.52 21.13 5.49
N PRO A 45 42.75 19.99 4.80
CA PRO A 45 43.51 19.96 3.56
C PRO A 45 42.69 20.20 2.28
N THR A 46 43.33 20.86 1.32
CA THR A 46 42.86 21.11 -0.06
C THR A 46 42.76 19.81 -0.87
N ALA A 47 41.63 19.59 -1.56
CA ALA A 47 41.51 18.54 -2.58
C ALA A 47 41.86 19.09 -3.97
N ILE A 48 42.76 18.39 -4.68
CA ILE A 48 43.31 18.80 -5.97
C ILE A 48 42.45 18.26 -7.12
N ILE A 49 42.18 19.10 -8.12
CA ILE A 49 41.59 18.73 -9.41
C ILE A 49 42.72 18.42 -10.40
N PRO A 50 42.66 17.32 -11.16
CA PRO A 50 43.35 17.20 -12.44
C PRO A 50 42.35 17.29 -13.62
N GLN A 51 42.58 18.24 -14.52
CA GLN A 51 42.19 18.09 -15.92
C GLN A 51 43.35 17.41 -16.69
N GLY A 52 43.05 16.75 -17.80
CA GLY A 52 44.05 16.17 -18.69
C GLY A 52 43.41 15.43 -19.86
N ASP A 53 43.63 15.93 -21.07
CA ASP A 53 42.96 15.51 -22.30
C ASP A 53 43.50 14.18 -22.89
N GLY A 54 42.74 13.57 -23.81
CA GLY A 54 43.15 12.35 -24.52
C GLY A 54 42.21 12.02 -25.68
N ASP A 55 42.73 12.13 -26.91
CA ASP A 55 41.94 12.25 -28.14
C ASP A 55 41.77 10.93 -28.94
N PHE A 56 40.78 10.90 -29.84
CA PHE A 56 40.70 10.09 -31.09
C PHE A 56 40.98 8.55 -31.07
N LYS A 57 39.95 7.72 -31.35
CA LYS A 57 39.77 7.01 -32.66
C LYS A 57 38.60 6.01 -32.72
N SER A 58 38.05 5.90 -33.92
CA SER A 58 36.99 4.98 -34.36
C SER A 58 37.44 3.51 -34.46
N LEU A 59 36.56 2.56 -34.14
CA LEU A 59 36.53 1.24 -34.80
C LEU A 59 35.11 0.72 -35.04
N SER A 60 34.93 0.20 -36.25
CA SER A 60 33.75 -0.36 -36.90
C SER A 60 33.08 -1.55 -36.23
N SER A 61 31.76 -1.70 -36.44
CA SER A 61 31.00 -2.95 -36.26
C SER A 61 30.29 -3.32 -37.58
N PRO A 62 30.39 -4.58 -38.08
CA PRO A 62 29.75 -4.98 -39.33
C PRO A 62 28.36 -5.62 -39.15
N PHE A 63 27.60 -5.59 -40.25
CA PHE A 63 26.26 -6.15 -40.42
C PHE A 63 26.17 -7.67 -40.22
N LEU A 64 24.98 -8.15 -39.83
CA LEU A 64 24.48 -9.48 -40.19
C LEU A 64 23.02 -9.40 -40.67
N THR A 65 22.82 -9.72 -41.94
CA THR A 65 21.51 -9.99 -42.57
C THR A 65 21.65 -11.25 -43.40
N GLY A 66 20.74 -12.21 -43.24
CA GLY A 66 20.72 -13.46 -44.03
C GLY A 66 19.39 -14.17 -43.89
N ALA A 67 18.76 -14.51 -45.02
CA ALA A 67 17.43 -15.11 -45.09
C ALA A 67 17.42 -16.36 -46.00
N GLY A 68 16.36 -17.17 -45.88
CA GLY A 68 16.08 -18.33 -46.74
C GLY A 68 16.56 -19.67 -46.16
N ALA A 69 16.04 -20.83 -46.58
CA ALA A 69 14.82 -21.13 -47.36
C ALA A 69 14.45 -22.63 -47.17
N VAL A 70 13.24 -23.04 -47.57
CA VAL A 70 12.71 -24.43 -47.44
C VAL A 70 12.64 -25.13 -48.80
N PRO A 71 12.83 -26.47 -48.85
CA PRO A 71 11.93 -27.38 -49.59
C PRO A 71 11.56 -28.62 -48.72
N GLY A 72 10.31 -29.12 -48.68
CA GLY A 72 9.68 -30.03 -49.65
C GLY A 72 10.02 -31.52 -49.34
N GLY A 73 9.13 -32.52 -49.30
CA GLY A 73 7.67 -32.61 -49.54
C GLY A 73 7.31 -33.82 -50.42
N VAL A 74 6.89 -34.98 -49.86
CA VAL A 74 6.40 -36.17 -50.60
C VAL A 74 5.30 -36.91 -49.81
N ALA A 75 4.32 -37.52 -50.49
CA ALA A 75 3.12 -38.17 -49.93
C ALA A 75 2.91 -39.63 -50.38
N ARG A 76 2.08 -40.42 -49.69
CA ARG A 76 1.37 -41.58 -50.28
C ARG A 76 0.10 -42.05 -49.56
N ARG A 77 -0.76 -42.75 -50.30
CA ARG A 77 -2.06 -43.38 -49.92
C ARG A 77 -1.89 -44.92 -49.82
N VAL A 78 -2.85 -45.82 -49.55
CA VAL A 78 -4.34 -45.79 -49.55
C VAL A 78 -4.97 -47.03 -48.83
N ARG A 79 -6.27 -46.94 -48.44
CA ARG A 79 -7.30 -48.01 -48.26
C ARG A 79 -7.48 -48.80 -46.94
N GLN A 80 -8.73 -49.28 -46.83
CA GLN A 80 -9.41 -49.94 -45.72
C GLN A 80 -9.45 -51.48 -45.87
N ALA A 81 -9.70 -52.19 -44.77
CA ALA A 81 -10.34 -53.52 -44.74
C ALA A 81 -10.96 -53.82 -43.35
N GLY A 82 -11.91 -54.76 -43.30
CA GLY A 82 -12.48 -55.44 -42.13
C GLY A 82 -13.39 -56.57 -42.64
N PRO A 83 -14.19 -57.29 -41.80
CA PRO A 83 -14.15 -57.49 -40.35
C PRO A 83 -14.15 -59.00 -39.94
N ALA A 84 -13.86 -59.32 -38.66
CA ALA A 84 -14.27 -60.55 -37.90
C ALA A 84 -13.45 -60.64 -36.58
N SER A 85 -14.04 -60.31 -35.42
CA SER A 85 -14.58 -61.23 -34.40
C SER A 85 -13.55 -61.99 -33.53
N LEU A 86 -13.40 -61.59 -32.26
CA LEU A 86 -13.76 -62.42 -31.08
C LEU A 86 -13.51 -61.68 -29.74
N SER A 87 -14.48 -61.83 -28.83
CA SER A 87 -14.43 -61.74 -27.36
C SER A 87 -13.70 -60.59 -26.61
N ASP A 88 -14.56 -59.88 -25.84
CA ASP A 88 -14.35 -59.42 -24.46
C ASP A 88 -13.73 -58.03 -24.19
N GLY A 89 -14.23 -57.37 -23.13
CA GLY A 89 -13.83 -56.02 -22.70
C GLY A 89 -14.75 -54.88 -23.15
N SER A 90 -15.97 -54.79 -22.62
CA SER A 90 -16.86 -53.64 -22.86
C SER A 90 -16.38 -52.37 -22.13
N LEU A 91 -15.98 -51.38 -22.92
CA LEU A 91 -15.69 -50.01 -22.48
C LEU A 91 -16.94 -49.34 -21.87
N LEU A 92 -16.99 -49.20 -20.55
CA LEU A 92 -17.74 -48.11 -19.92
C LEU A 92 -16.89 -46.84 -19.93
N VAL A 93 -16.99 -46.08 -21.02
CA VAL A 93 -16.65 -44.66 -21.01
C VAL A 93 -17.76 -43.95 -20.23
N ASP A 94 -17.63 -43.85 -18.90
CA ASP A 94 -18.51 -43.01 -18.10
C ASP A 94 -18.22 -41.55 -18.44
N ASN A 95 -19.01 -41.00 -19.35
CA ASN A 95 -18.89 -39.64 -19.87
C ASN A 95 -19.45 -38.60 -18.87
N ARG A 96 -19.23 -38.83 -17.57
CA ARG A 96 -19.47 -37.85 -16.52
C ARG A 96 -18.32 -36.85 -16.49
N ARG A 97 -18.56 -35.73 -17.16
CA ARG A 97 -17.98 -34.44 -16.77
C ARG A 97 -18.42 -34.14 -15.33
N SER A 98 -17.66 -34.62 -14.36
CA SER A 98 -17.69 -34.03 -13.03
C SER A 98 -17.14 -32.62 -13.17
N SER A 99 -18.06 -31.64 -13.24
CA SER A 99 -17.71 -30.24 -13.03
C SER A 99 -16.87 -30.15 -11.74
N PRO A 100 -15.74 -29.41 -11.74
CA PRO A 100 -15.02 -29.18 -10.49
C PRO A 100 -15.98 -28.54 -9.48
N PRO A 101 -15.88 -28.89 -8.19
CA PRO A 101 -16.82 -28.42 -7.18
C PRO A 101 -16.89 -26.89 -7.20
N CYS A 102 -18.12 -26.37 -7.23
CA CYS A 102 -18.40 -24.95 -7.15
C CYS A 102 -17.89 -24.42 -5.80
N GLY A 103 -16.88 -23.56 -5.84
CA GLY A 103 -16.24 -22.98 -4.65
C GLY A 103 -15.01 -22.13 -4.97
N ASN A 104 -14.19 -22.54 -5.92
CA ASN A 104 -12.96 -21.83 -6.30
C ASN A 104 -13.20 -20.69 -7.31
N THR A 105 -14.11 -19.76 -6.98
CA THR A 105 -14.17 -18.46 -7.66
C THR A 105 -12.94 -17.65 -7.24
N GLY A 106 -11.97 -17.54 -8.14
CA GLY A 106 -10.59 -17.16 -7.83
C GLY A 106 -10.44 -15.81 -7.11
N VAL A 107 -10.11 -15.87 -5.82
CA VAL A 107 -9.52 -14.73 -5.11
C VAL A 107 -8.05 -14.69 -5.49
N GLN A 108 -7.73 -13.89 -6.51
CA GLN A 108 -6.35 -13.61 -6.91
C GLN A 108 -5.55 -13.14 -5.69
N SER A 109 -4.25 -13.46 -5.66
CA SER A 109 -3.27 -12.77 -4.80
C SER A 109 -3.55 -11.25 -4.76
N ALA A 110 -3.30 -10.58 -3.63
CA ALA A 110 -3.75 -9.20 -3.42
C ALA A 110 -2.71 -8.35 -2.68
N CYS A 111 -2.50 -7.11 -3.15
CA CYS A 111 -1.77 -6.07 -2.41
C CYS A 111 -2.77 -5.25 -1.57
N VAL A 112 -2.53 -5.11 -0.27
CA VAL A 112 -3.44 -4.42 0.66
C VAL A 112 -2.68 -3.51 1.63
N VAL A 113 -3.36 -2.48 2.16
CA VAL A 113 -2.90 -1.78 3.37
C VAL A 113 -3.32 -2.60 4.58
N ASP A 114 -2.38 -3.02 5.41
CA ASP A 114 -2.65 -3.81 6.62
C ASP A 114 -2.71 -2.94 7.89
N TRP A 115 -2.01 -1.80 7.91
CA TRP A 115 -2.03 -0.89 9.05
C TRP A 115 -1.79 0.55 8.61
N LEU A 116 -2.50 1.48 9.23
CA LEU A 116 -2.17 2.90 9.19
C LEU A 116 -2.19 3.47 10.62
N HIS A 117 -1.16 4.21 11.02
CA HIS A 117 -1.32 5.16 12.11
C HIS A 117 -0.57 6.46 11.84
N GLY A 118 -1.05 7.54 12.40
CA GLY A 118 -0.49 8.87 12.24
C GLY A 118 -1.18 9.86 13.17
N THR A 119 -0.88 11.14 13.01
CA THR A 119 -1.39 12.18 13.87
C THR A 119 -1.79 13.39 13.02
N PHE A 120 -3.01 13.91 13.23
CA PHE A 120 -3.35 15.26 12.78
C PHE A 120 -2.54 16.23 13.65
N LEU A 121 -1.49 16.80 13.06
CA LEU A 121 -0.51 17.62 13.76
C LEU A 121 -0.08 18.74 12.82
N ASP A 122 -0.99 19.66 12.60
CA ASP A 122 -0.80 20.88 11.84
C ASP A 122 -0.91 22.07 12.82
N PRO A 123 0.02 23.06 12.80
CA PRO A 123 -0.01 24.19 13.73
C PRO A 123 -1.31 25.00 13.70
N ASP A 124 -2.01 25.03 12.57
CA ASP A 124 -3.23 25.82 12.37
C ASP A 124 -4.51 25.01 12.64
N THR A 125 -4.39 23.72 12.99
CA THR A 125 -5.53 22.83 13.29
C THR A 125 -5.69 22.61 14.79
N SER A 126 -6.83 23.02 15.36
CA SER A 126 -7.13 22.77 16.76
C SER A 126 -7.44 21.28 17.03
N ILE A 127 -7.35 20.86 18.30
CA ILE A 127 -7.75 19.49 18.70
C ILE A 127 -9.20 19.21 18.32
N ASP A 128 -10.11 20.17 18.54
CA ASP A 128 -11.52 20.01 18.20
C ASP A 128 -11.73 19.82 16.70
N GLN A 129 -11.06 20.62 15.87
CA GLN A 129 -11.10 20.51 14.41
C GLN A 129 -10.52 19.18 13.91
N ALA A 130 -9.42 18.71 14.52
CA ALA A 130 -8.85 17.40 14.21
C ALA A 130 -9.77 16.25 14.66
N LEU A 131 -10.47 16.38 15.79
CA LEU A 131 -11.50 15.43 16.21
C LEU A 131 -12.73 15.46 15.29
N ASP A 132 -13.08 16.61 14.72
CA ASP A 132 -14.14 16.71 13.71
C ASP A 132 -13.73 16.05 12.39
N TYR A 133 -12.46 16.14 11.97
CA TYR A 133 -11.94 15.31 10.87
C TYR A 133 -12.03 13.82 11.19
N VAL A 134 -11.71 13.40 12.42
CA VAL A 134 -11.88 11.98 12.85
C VAL A 134 -13.34 11.55 12.77
N ARG A 135 -14.27 12.36 13.31
CA ARG A 135 -15.71 12.06 13.29
C ARG A 135 -16.26 11.97 11.86
N PHE A 136 -15.83 12.89 11.00
CA PHE A 136 -16.24 12.93 9.60
C PHE A 136 -15.71 11.73 8.80
N LEU A 137 -14.44 11.36 8.97
CA LEU A 137 -13.81 10.30 8.17
C LEU A 137 -14.07 8.89 8.67
N PHE A 138 -14.26 8.71 9.98
CA PHE A 138 -14.22 7.40 10.64
C PHE A 138 -15.46 7.13 11.52
N GLY A 139 -16.45 8.01 11.51
CA GLY A 139 -17.68 7.90 12.29
C GLY A 139 -17.53 8.28 13.76
N GLU A 140 -18.52 7.90 14.57
CA GLU A 140 -18.59 8.26 15.99
C GLU A 140 -17.36 7.80 16.77
N ILE A 141 -16.84 8.69 17.62
CA ILE A 141 -15.78 8.37 18.60
C ILE A 141 -16.46 7.88 19.87
N VAL A 142 -16.42 6.57 20.12
CA VAL A 142 -16.90 5.99 21.39
C VAL A 142 -15.80 6.18 22.45
N PRO A 143 -15.98 7.01 23.50
CA PRO A 143 -14.92 7.30 24.46
C PRO A 143 -14.50 6.07 25.30
N LEU A 144 -13.33 6.14 25.91
CA LEU A 144 -12.86 5.18 26.92
C LEU A 144 -12.50 5.87 28.23
N ASP A 145 -12.64 5.14 29.33
CA ASP A 145 -12.25 5.57 30.69
C ASP A 145 -10.73 5.66 30.91
N ARG A 146 -9.92 5.62 29.84
CA ARG A 146 -8.46 5.69 29.93
C ARG A 146 -7.82 6.33 28.69
N GLY A 147 -6.69 6.98 28.92
CA GLY A 147 -5.78 7.44 27.90
C GLY A 147 -5.10 6.31 27.10
N PHE A 148 -4.39 6.68 26.04
CA PHE A 148 -3.70 5.74 25.15
C PHE A 148 -2.39 6.35 24.65
N ARG A 149 -1.30 5.58 24.59
CA ARG A 149 0.03 6.03 24.06
C ARG A 149 0.52 7.36 24.65
N GLY A 150 0.28 7.58 25.93
CA GLY A 150 0.66 8.79 26.64
C GLY A 150 -0.41 9.88 26.69
N TYR A 151 -1.30 9.98 25.69
CA TYR A 151 -2.41 10.94 25.66
C TYR A 151 -3.39 10.69 26.80
N ALA A 152 -3.96 11.76 27.38
CA ALA A 152 -4.92 11.68 28.48
C ALA A 152 -6.26 11.03 28.09
N ASN A 153 -6.77 11.30 26.88
CA ASN A 153 -8.08 10.82 26.41
C ASN A 153 -7.91 9.83 25.26
N SER A 154 -8.84 8.87 25.12
CA SER A 154 -8.91 8.01 23.94
C SER A 154 -10.32 7.49 23.66
N GLY A 155 -10.52 6.95 22.44
CA GLY A 155 -11.78 6.39 21.99
C GLY A 155 -11.60 5.28 20.94
N VAL A 156 -12.71 4.60 20.61
CA VAL A 156 -12.85 3.65 19.50
C VAL A 156 -13.48 4.34 18.30
N ILE A 157 -13.04 3.95 17.10
CA ILE A 157 -13.63 4.29 15.80
C ILE A 157 -13.60 3.03 14.92
N LEU A 158 -14.54 2.87 13.97
CA LEU A 158 -14.58 1.74 13.02
C LEU A 158 -14.40 0.36 13.70
N GLY A 159 -15.10 0.16 14.82
CA GLY A 159 -15.10 -1.03 15.69
C GLY A 159 -13.79 -1.38 16.42
N THR A 160 -12.64 -1.20 15.76
CA THR A 160 -11.32 -1.68 16.20
C THR A 160 -10.21 -0.63 16.06
N GLY A 161 -10.48 0.47 15.35
CA GLY A 161 -9.60 1.63 15.31
C GLY A 161 -9.58 2.37 16.64
N ARG A 162 -8.55 3.21 16.83
CA ARG A 162 -8.39 4.06 18.01
C ARG A 162 -8.10 5.49 17.62
N VAL A 163 -8.63 6.41 18.41
CA VAL A 163 -8.24 7.82 18.43
C VAL A 163 -7.76 8.19 19.83
N ALA A 164 -6.80 9.09 19.94
CA ALA A 164 -6.30 9.61 21.22
C ALA A 164 -5.92 11.09 21.12
N TRP A 165 -6.21 11.87 22.16
CA TRP A 165 -6.02 13.32 22.19
C TRP A 165 -5.79 13.83 23.63
N ASP A 166 -5.19 15.01 23.76
CA ASP A 166 -4.89 15.60 25.07
C ASP A 166 -4.92 17.13 25.00
N TYR A 167 -5.95 17.74 25.57
CA TYR A 167 -6.10 19.20 25.58
C TYR A 167 -4.98 19.93 26.34
N ASN A 168 -4.27 19.25 27.23
CA ASN A 168 -3.14 19.83 27.96
C ASN A 168 -1.81 19.73 27.19
N ARG A 169 -1.78 18.99 26.07
CA ARG A 169 -0.61 18.81 25.20
C ARG A 169 -1.00 18.87 23.72
N PRO A 170 -1.40 20.05 23.22
CA PRO A 170 -1.76 20.25 21.81
C PRO A 170 -0.59 20.00 20.86
N ASP A 171 0.66 20.06 21.33
CA ASP A 171 1.86 19.67 20.59
C ASP A 171 1.88 18.18 20.18
N MET A 172 1.10 17.34 20.86
CA MET A 172 0.93 15.93 20.48
C MET A 172 -0.15 15.74 19.40
N GLY A 173 -1.04 16.71 19.18
CA GLY A 173 -2.12 16.63 18.18
C GLY A 173 -3.18 15.56 18.48
N VAL A 174 -3.84 15.05 17.43
CA VAL A 174 -4.83 13.95 17.53
C VAL A 174 -4.29 12.72 16.82
N HIS A 175 -3.99 11.66 17.59
CA HIS A 175 -3.43 10.41 17.09
C HIS A 175 -4.51 9.43 16.66
N VAL A 176 -4.36 8.85 15.46
CA VAL A 176 -5.29 7.86 14.91
C VAL A 176 -4.56 6.57 14.56
N VAL A 177 -5.17 5.45 14.89
CA VAL A 177 -4.70 4.09 14.61
C VAL A 177 -5.83 3.31 13.92
N LEU A 178 -5.55 2.82 12.70
CA LEU A 178 -6.44 2.00 11.89
C LEU A 178 -5.76 0.63 11.63
N PRO A 179 -6.11 -0.42 12.41
CA PRO A 179 -5.72 -1.80 12.11
C PRO A 179 -6.38 -2.32 10.82
N SER A 180 -5.91 -3.45 10.31
CA SER A 180 -6.41 -4.08 9.07
C SER A 180 -7.92 -4.32 9.07
N SER A 181 -8.53 -4.60 10.22
CA SER A 181 -9.99 -4.71 10.40
C SER A 181 -10.73 -3.38 10.17
N ALA A 182 -10.26 -2.29 10.78
CA ALA A 182 -10.83 -0.95 10.60
C ALA A 182 -10.62 -0.44 9.17
N LEU A 183 -9.46 -0.72 8.56
CA LEU A 183 -9.19 -0.42 7.15
C LEU A 183 -10.09 -1.23 6.21
N GLY A 184 -10.37 -2.50 6.54
CA GLY A 184 -11.31 -3.35 5.80
C GLY A 184 -12.77 -2.91 5.93
N GLU A 185 -13.16 -2.28 7.03
CA GLU A 185 -14.44 -1.56 7.15
C GLU A 185 -14.46 -0.29 6.31
N LEU A 186 -13.46 0.57 6.49
CA LEU A 186 -13.34 1.83 5.77
C LEU A 186 -13.30 1.65 4.24
N SER A 187 -12.63 0.60 3.76
CA SER A 187 -12.58 0.26 2.34
C SER A 187 -13.93 -0.20 1.76
N ARG A 188 -14.81 -0.80 2.57
CA ARG A 188 -16.19 -1.15 2.16
C ARG A 188 -17.09 0.09 2.12
N THR A 189 -16.88 0.99 3.08
CA THR A 189 -17.60 2.24 3.29
C THR A 189 -17.25 3.28 2.22
N VAL A 190 -15.98 3.66 2.10
CA VAL A 190 -15.49 4.75 1.23
C VAL A 190 -15.20 4.30 -0.20
N GLY A 191 -14.70 3.06 -0.38
CA GLY A 191 -14.29 2.52 -1.68
C GLY A 191 -12.97 3.09 -2.20
N ASP A 192 -12.87 4.41 -2.33
CA ASP A 192 -11.64 5.10 -2.78
C ASP A 192 -10.67 5.37 -1.62
N MET A 193 -9.86 4.36 -1.31
CA MET A 193 -8.83 4.46 -0.27
C MET A 193 -7.68 5.42 -0.64
N GLN A 194 -7.38 5.61 -1.93
CA GLN A 194 -6.33 6.54 -2.36
C GLN A 194 -6.78 7.99 -2.23
N GLY A 195 -8.04 8.30 -2.61
CA GLY A 195 -8.66 9.61 -2.38
C GLY A 195 -8.75 9.98 -0.91
N LEU A 196 -9.11 9.01 -0.04
CA LEU A 196 -9.01 9.19 1.42
C LEU A 196 -7.57 9.51 1.86
N GLY A 197 -6.57 8.79 1.34
CA GLY A 197 -5.17 9.06 1.68
C GLY A 197 -4.69 10.43 1.22
N ALA A 198 -5.12 10.89 0.04
CA ALA A 198 -4.88 12.26 -0.44
C ALA A 198 -5.54 13.30 0.48
N PHE A 199 -6.78 13.07 0.92
CA PHE A 199 -7.46 13.95 1.88
C PHE A 199 -6.67 14.05 3.18
N LEU A 200 -6.28 12.91 3.78
CA LEU A 200 -5.49 12.87 5.01
C LEU A 200 -4.21 13.71 4.91
N LEU A 201 -3.44 13.56 3.82
CA LEU A 201 -2.25 14.37 3.57
C LEU A 201 -2.59 15.86 3.45
N SER A 202 -3.69 16.21 2.78
CA SER A 202 -4.12 17.61 2.58
C SER A 202 -4.55 18.33 3.87
N VAL A 203 -4.96 17.59 4.91
CA VAL A 203 -5.32 18.14 6.23
C VAL A 203 -4.23 17.91 7.30
N GLY A 204 -2.96 17.78 6.88
CA GLY A 204 -1.82 17.73 7.78
C GLY A 204 -1.65 16.42 8.57
N PHE A 205 -2.20 15.31 8.09
CA PHE A 205 -2.04 14.00 8.75
C PHE A 205 -0.61 13.45 8.59
N LYS A 206 0.18 13.52 9.67
CA LYS A 206 1.54 12.99 9.72
C LYS A 206 1.52 11.49 9.97
N VAL A 207 1.63 10.72 8.89
CA VAL A 207 1.77 9.25 8.93
C VAL A 207 2.97 8.82 9.75
N GLY A 208 2.73 8.05 10.81
CA GLY A 208 3.75 7.49 11.72
C GLY A 208 4.07 6.01 11.47
N ARG A 209 3.11 5.23 10.95
CA ARG A 209 3.28 3.84 10.48
C ARG A 209 2.35 3.54 9.33
N PHE A 210 2.86 2.81 8.36
CA PHE A 210 2.12 2.33 7.20
C PHE A 210 2.64 0.93 6.88
N ASP A 211 1.73 -0.05 6.90
CA ASP A 211 2.07 -1.43 6.63
C ASP A 211 1.36 -1.86 5.35
N VAL A 212 2.11 -2.47 4.44
CA VAL A 212 1.61 -3.04 3.20
C VAL A 212 1.82 -4.54 3.20
N ALA A 213 0.83 -5.28 2.68
CA ALA A 213 0.90 -6.72 2.58
C ALA A 213 0.63 -7.20 1.16
N ILE A 214 1.25 -8.33 0.80
CA ILE A 214 0.95 -9.12 -0.39
C ILE A 214 0.49 -10.49 0.07
N ASP A 215 -0.74 -10.86 -0.29
CA ASP A 215 -1.27 -12.22 -0.14
C ASP A 215 -0.83 -13.08 -1.32
N ASP A 216 -0.30 -14.27 -1.04
CA ASP A 216 -0.18 -15.39 -1.97
C ASP A 216 -1.32 -16.39 -1.72
N ARG A 217 -2.23 -16.47 -2.68
CA ARG A 217 -3.31 -17.49 -2.73
C ARG A 217 -3.13 -18.49 -3.87
N ASP A 218 -2.08 -18.30 -4.68
CA ASP A 218 -1.85 -19.02 -5.93
C ASP A 218 -0.74 -20.09 -5.81
N GLY A 219 -0.15 -20.27 -4.61
CA GLY A 219 0.85 -21.31 -4.33
C GLY A 219 2.27 -20.95 -4.77
N TYR A 220 2.60 -19.65 -4.87
CA TYR A 220 3.95 -19.22 -5.23
C TYR A 220 4.97 -19.37 -4.08
N LEU A 221 4.51 -19.17 -2.85
CA LEU A 221 5.27 -19.27 -1.61
C LEU A 221 5.00 -20.59 -0.90
N ASP A 222 5.94 -21.00 -0.06
CA ASP A 222 5.89 -22.20 0.77
C ASP A 222 6.74 -21.89 2.00
N LEU A 223 6.19 -22.04 3.21
CA LEU A 223 6.87 -21.63 4.44
C LEU A 223 8.10 -22.49 4.72
N ASP A 224 8.07 -23.79 4.46
CA ASP A 224 9.21 -24.67 4.71
C ASP A 224 10.31 -24.46 3.68
N ARG A 225 9.96 -24.17 2.41
CA ARG A 225 10.93 -23.71 1.41
C ARG A 225 11.58 -22.39 1.80
N ILE A 226 10.83 -21.46 2.39
CA ILE A 226 11.39 -20.19 2.88
C ILE A 226 12.32 -20.44 4.06
N ARG A 227 11.94 -21.28 5.02
CA ARG A 227 12.77 -21.66 6.18
C ARG A 227 14.08 -22.30 5.75
N GLN A 228 14.01 -23.29 4.85
CA GLN A 228 15.18 -23.92 4.24
C GLN A 228 16.10 -22.89 3.56
N ALA A 229 15.54 -21.93 2.80
CA ALA A 229 16.34 -20.87 2.17
C ALA A 229 16.98 -19.89 3.19
N VAL A 230 16.41 -19.73 4.38
CA VAL A 230 17.02 -18.95 5.48
C VAL A 230 18.15 -19.75 6.14
N ASP A 231 17.92 -21.03 6.43
CA ASP A 231 18.89 -21.93 7.06
C ASP A 231 20.13 -22.14 6.17
N ASP A 232 19.92 -22.36 4.87
CA ASP A 232 20.97 -22.42 3.84
C ASP A 232 21.62 -21.06 3.52
N ARG A 233 21.21 -20.00 4.23
CA ARG A 233 21.65 -18.59 4.04
C ARG A 233 21.47 -18.07 2.62
N CYS A 234 20.58 -18.69 1.84
CA CYS A 234 20.21 -18.39 0.46
C CYS A 234 19.25 -17.19 0.35
N TYR A 235 19.60 -16.09 1.03
CA TYR A 235 18.87 -14.84 0.98
C TYR A 235 19.79 -13.63 1.24
N THR A 236 19.34 -12.47 0.81
CA THR A 236 19.89 -11.16 1.18
C THR A 236 18.81 -10.32 1.85
N SER A 237 19.16 -9.62 2.93
CA SER A 237 18.23 -8.87 3.76
C SER A 237 18.87 -7.57 4.27
N ARG A 238 18.07 -6.52 4.44
CA ARG A 238 18.50 -5.28 5.14
C ARG A 238 18.62 -5.47 6.66
N TRP A 239 17.99 -6.50 7.21
CA TRP A 239 18.02 -6.79 8.64
C TRP A 239 19.05 -7.88 8.95
N ARG A 240 19.77 -7.70 10.08
CA ARG A 240 20.71 -8.71 10.62
C ARG A 240 20.02 -9.83 11.40
N ARG A 241 18.80 -9.61 11.87
CA ARG A 241 18.03 -10.54 12.70
C ARG A 241 16.91 -11.18 11.89
N TYR A 242 16.83 -12.50 11.99
CA TYR A 242 15.68 -13.34 11.64
C TYR A 242 15.21 -14.02 12.94
N GLN A 243 13.90 -14.27 13.04
CA GLN A 243 13.29 -15.03 14.13
C GLN A 243 12.11 -15.84 13.59
N GLU A 244 12.00 -17.10 14.00
CA GLU A 244 10.80 -17.90 13.80
C GLU A 244 9.92 -17.83 15.07
N ARG A 245 8.63 -17.57 14.90
CA ARG A 245 7.61 -17.59 15.96
C ARG A 245 6.60 -18.68 15.63
N ARG A 246 6.25 -19.50 16.62
CA ARG A 246 5.17 -20.50 16.51
C ARG A 246 4.10 -20.22 17.56
N SER A 247 2.83 -20.32 17.17
CA SER A 247 1.69 -20.16 18.08
C SER A 247 0.56 -21.14 17.74
N ARG A 248 -0.07 -21.71 18.76
CA ARG A 248 -1.26 -22.56 18.62
C ARG A 248 -2.33 -22.13 19.62
N VAL A 249 -3.58 -22.47 19.32
CA VAL A 249 -4.71 -22.30 20.23
C VAL A 249 -5.19 -23.70 20.64
N GLY A 250 -5.19 -24.00 21.93
CA GLY A 250 -5.44 -25.35 22.44
C GLY A 250 -4.48 -26.38 21.84
N ASP A 251 -5.04 -27.51 21.40
CA ASP A 251 -4.34 -28.60 20.72
C ASP A 251 -4.34 -28.47 19.18
N GLY A 252 -4.76 -27.32 18.65
CA GLY A 252 -4.72 -27.03 17.21
C GLY A 252 -3.31 -26.93 16.62
N PRO A 253 -3.18 -26.88 15.29
CA PRO A 253 -1.90 -26.81 14.60
C PRO A 253 -1.12 -25.52 14.94
N PHE A 254 0.20 -25.59 14.85
CA PHE A 254 1.08 -24.43 15.00
C PHE A 254 1.00 -23.53 13.76
N ALA A 255 0.51 -22.30 13.94
CA ALA A 255 0.75 -21.22 12.99
C ALA A 255 2.23 -20.79 13.10
N VAL A 256 2.92 -20.74 11.96
CA VAL A 256 4.32 -20.31 11.85
C VAL A 256 4.39 -18.90 11.28
N THR A 257 5.21 -18.04 11.90
CA THR A 257 5.51 -16.68 11.44
C THR A 257 7.01 -16.48 11.39
N LEU A 258 7.50 -16.06 10.23
CA LEU A 258 8.89 -15.75 9.95
C LEU A 258 9.09 -14.23 10.05
N GLU A 259 9.90 -13.78 10.99
CA GLU A 259 10.06 -12.37 11.34
C GLU A 259 11.47 -11.87 10.97
N PHE A 260 11.56 -10.80 10.20
CA PHE A 260 12.82 -10.17 9.80
C PHE A 260 12.90 -8.75 10.36
N GLY A 261 13.96 -8.46 11.13
CA GLY A 261 14.16 -7.18 11.81
C GLY A 261 13.66 -7.15 13.26
N SER A 262 13.14 -6.00 13.68
CA SER A 262 12.54 -5.79 15.02
C SER A 262 11.26 -4.98 14.91
N ARG A 263 10.25 -5.31 15.72
CA ARG A 263 9.04 -4.49 15.86
C ARG A 263 9.30 -3.10 16.43
N THR A 264 10.48 -2.85 17.00
CA THR A 264 10.88 -1.51 17.47
C THR A 264 11.62 -0.67 16.42
N SER A 265 12.09 -1.26 15.32
CA SER A 265 12.78 -0.50 14.26
C SER A 265 11.83 0.17 13.26
N GLU A 266 12.36 1.08 12.45
CA GLU A 266 11.61 1.79 11.40
C GLU A 266 11.09 0.90 10.25
N SER A 267 11.53 -0.35 10.21
CA SER A 267 11.10 -1.35 9.23
C SER A 267 11.15 -2.74 9.85
N PHE A 268 10.17 -3.57 9.50
CA PHE A 268 10.00 -4.95 9.98
C PHE A 268 9.21 -5.73 8.94
N LEU A 269 9.56 -7.00 8.68
CA LEU A 269 8.83 -7.83 7.72
C LEU A 269 8.41 -9.16 8.35
N ARG A 270 7.20 -9.61 8.01
CA ARG A 270 6.64 -10.89 8.42
C ARG A 270 6.25 -11.72 7.20
N ILE A 271 6.50 -13.03 7.24
CA ILE A 271 5.92 -14.00 6.31
C ILE A 271 5.23 -15.08 7.14
N TYR A 272 3.94 -15.31 6.94
CA TYR A 272 3.16 -16.21 7.79
C TYR A 272 1.96 -16.82 7.06
N ASP A 273 1.44 -17.90 7.65
CA ASP A 273 0.18 -18.51 7.24
C ASP A 273 -1.00 -17.64 7.72
N LYS A 274 -1.67 -17.01 6.77
CA LYS A 274 -2.81 -16.12 7.00
C LYS A 274 -4.11 -16.89 7.14
N ALA A 275 -4.26 -18.05 6.50
CA ALA A 275 -5.40 -18.94 6.73
C ALA A 275 -5.39 -19.41 8.18
N ALA A 276 -4.26 -19.96 8.66
CA ALA A 276 -4.11 -20.38 10.06
C ALA A 276 -4.31 -19.23 11.06
N GLU A 277 -3.80 -18.02 10.76
CA GLU A 277 -4.01 -16.83 11.62
C GLU A 277 -5.49 -16.42 11.72
N GLN A 278 -6.25 -16.54 10.63
CA GLN A 278 -7.69 -16.25 10.62
C GLN A 278 -8.51 -17.38 11.25
N SER A 279 -8.14 -18.65 11.06
CA SER A 279 -8.73 -19.80 11.77
C SER A 279 -8.57 -19.66 13.28
N GLN A 280 -7.39 -19.24 13.76
CA GLN A 280 -7.13 -18.96 15.19
C GLN A 280 -7.95 -17.78 15.74
N LYS A 281 -8.61 -16.99 14.88
CA LYS A 281 -9.56 -15.93 15.25
C LYS A 281 -11.03 -16.36 15.13
N GLY A 282 -11.30 -17.64 14.86
CA GLY A 282 -12.65 -18.18 14.73
C GLY A 282 -13.27 -18.03 13.34
N VAL A 283 -12.47 -17.81 12.28
CA VAL A 283 -12.98 -17.85 10.90
C VAL A 283 -13.01 -19.30 10.41
N GLU A 284 -14.22 -19.82 10.20
CA GLU A 284 -14.45 -21.19 9.72
C GLU A 284 -14.13 -21.36 8.22
N GLY A 285 -13.96 -22.61 7.77
CA GLY A 285 -13.77 -22.94 6.36
C GLY A 285 -12.39 -22.61 5.76
N LEU A 286 -11.40 -22.27 6.60
CA LEU A 286 -10.03 -21.95 6.19
C LEU A 286 -9.01 -23.09 6.40
N GLU A 287 -9.45 -24.25 6.90
CA GLU A 287 -8.57 -25.41 7.08
C GLU A 287 -8.06 -25.94 5.73
N GLY A 288 -6.74 -26.13 5.63
CA GLY A 288 -6.08 -26.57 4.38
C GLY A 288 -6.05 -25.53 3.25
N VAL A 289 -6.56 -24.31 3.45
CA VAL A 289 -6.55 -23.25 2.44
C VAL A 289 -5.15 -22.64 2.32
N HIS A 290 -4.55 -22.69 1.13
CA HIS A 290 -3.30 -21.98 0.86
C HIS A 290 -3.52 -20.46 0.89
N TRP A 291 -3.03 -19.81 1.95
CA TRP A 291 -3.01 -18.36 2.04
C TRP A 291 -1.81 -17.91 2.88
N LEU A 292 -0.70 -17.61 2.21
CA LEU A 292 0.47 -17.00 2.86
C LEU A 292 0.44 -15.48 2.68
N ARG A 293 0.88 -14.73 3.69
CA ARG A 293 0.98 -13.26 3.63
C ARG A 293 2.42 -12.81 3.87
N VAL A 294 2.93 -11.95 2.99
CA VAL A 294 4.16 -11.16 3.20
C VAL A 294 3.75 -9.75 3.59
N GLU A 295 4.12 -9.30 4.78
CA GLU A 295 3.71 -8.01 5.34
C GLU A 295 4.96 -7.19 5.70
N LEU A 296 5.02 -5.93 5.22
CA LEU A 296 6.10 -4.99 5.49
C LEU A 296 5.57 -3.82 6.34
N GLU A 297 5.94 -3.82 7.63
CA GLU A 297 5.70 -2.75 8.60
C GLU A 297 6.77 -1.65 8.44
N LEU A 298 6.36 -0.40 8.17
CA LEU A 298 7.24 0.77 8.05
C LEU A 298 6.86 1.87 9.03
N LYS A 299 7.81 2.67 9.52
CA LYS A 299 7.56 3.77 10.47
C LYS A 299 8.27 5.07 10.11
N GLY A 300 7.82 6.16 10.72
CA GLY A 300 8.40 7.49 10.58
C GLY A 300 8.49 7.93 9.13
N ARG A 301 9.64 8.49 8.74
CA ARG A 301 9.86 8.99 7.36
C ARG A 301 9.65 7.92 6.29
N ARG A 302 9.95 6.65 6.58
CA ARG A 302 9.75 5.52 5.66
C ARG A 302 8.27 5.19 5.46
N ALA A 303 7.46 5.30 6.51
CA ALA A 303 6.01 5.14 6.41
C ALA A 303 5.39 6.29 5.60
N HIS A 304 5.78 7.53 5.91
CA HIS A 304 5.26 8.72 5.23
C HIS A 304 5.53 8.67 3.72
N ALA A 305 6.78 8.49 3.31
CA ALA A 305 7.15 8.42 1.90
C ALA A 305 6.51 7.23 1.15
N ALA A 306 6.31 6.08 1.83
CA ALA A 306 5.60 4.95 1.24
C ALA A 306 4.09 5.21 1.11
N PHE A 307 3.49 5.95 2.05
CA PHE A 307 2.09 6.35 2.00
C PHE A 307 1.82 7.39 0.91
N GLU A 308 2.61 8.46 0.83
CA GLU A 308 2.55 9.45 -0.26
C GLU A 308 2.64 8.78 -1.63
N LYS A 309 3.58 7.82 -1.76
CA LYS A 309 3.75 7.05 -2.99
C LYS A 309 2.53 6.18 -3.30
N TRP A 310 1.97 5.49 -2.30
CA TRP A 310 0.74 4.72 -2.47
C TRP A 310 -0.48 5.58 -2.83
N VAL A 311 -0.60 6.78 -2.28
CA VAL A 311 -1.63 7.74 -2.69
C VAL A 311 -1.47 8.10 -4.17
N ALA A 312 -0.25 8.41 -4.60
CA ALA A 312 0.03 8.90 -5.96
C ALA A 312 -0.05 7.83 -7.07
N GLU A 313 0.44 6.61 -6.84
CA GLU A 313 0.57 5.56 -7.88
C GLU A 313 -0.03 4.19 -7.49
N GLY A 314 -0.69 4.08 -6.33
CA GLY A 314 -1.26 2.83 -5.84
C GLY A 314 -0.20 1.82 -5.44
N PHE A 315 -0.52 0.52 -5.51
CA PHE A 315 0.35 -0.56 -5.00
C PHE A 315 1.52 -0.96 -5.92
N GLY A 316 1.68 -0.35 -7.09
CA GLY A 316 2.62 -0.82 -8.13
C GLY A 316 4.09 -0.96 -7.67
N PHE A 317 4.55 -0.09 -6.76
CA PHE A 317 5.91 -0.16 -6.20
C PHE A 317 6.12 -1.21 -5.11
N VAL A 318 5.06 -1.74 -4.48
CA VAL A 318 5.18 -2.56 -3.26
C VAL A 318 6.02 -3.83 -3.46
N PRO A 319 5.91 -4.59 -4.57
CA PRO A 319 6.78 -5.74 -4.81
C PRO A 319 8.26 -5.34 -4.91
N GLY A 320 8.57 -4.21 -5.57
CA GLY A 320 9.93 -3.68 -5.65
C GLY A 320 10.45 -3.17 -4.31
N LEU A 321 9.57 -2.60 -3.47
CA LEU A 321 9.90 -2.17 -2.12
C LEU A 321 10.24 -3.37 -1.22
N ILE A 322 9.39 -4.40 -1.17
CA ILE A 322 9.62 -5.64 -0.43
C ILE A 322 10.92 -6.30 -0.87
N ARG A 323 11.14 -6.42 -2.19
CA ARG A 323 12.41 -6.91 -2.77
C ARG A 323 13.64 -6.15 -2.30
N SER A 324 13.53 -4.84 -2.11
CA SER A 324 14.65 -4.00 -1.65
C SER A 324 15.05 -4.30 -0.18
N TYR A 325 14.13 -4.88 0.61
CA TYR A 325 14.33 -5.27 2.00
C TYR A 325 14.73 -6.74 2.17
N LEU A 326 14.13 -7.64 1.39
CA LEU A 326 14.36 -9.09 1.43
C LEU A 326 14.32 -9.69 0.02
N GLU A 327 15.37 -10.43 -0.34
CA GLU A 327 15.45 -11.13 -1.61
C GLU A 327 16.01 -12.55 -1.42
N PHE A 328 15.20 -13.56 -1.72
CA PHE A 328 15.63 -14.97 -1.72
C PHE A 328 16.40 -15.31 -2.99
N LYS A 329 17.40 -16.17 -2.83
CA LYS A 329 18.43 -16.46 -3.83
C LYS A 329 18.52 -17.97 -4.09
N VAL A 330 19.14 -18.33 -5.21
CA VAL A 330 19.68 -19.68 -5.44
C VAL A 330 21.18 -19.63 -5.15
N SER A 331 21.73 -20.63 -4.45
CA SER A 331 23.17 -20.71 -4.22
C SER A 331 23.94 -20.68 -5.55
N GLY A 332 25.02 -19.90 -5.60
CA GLY A 332 25.79 -19.65 -6.81
C GLY A 332 27.28 -19.53 -6.54
N GLN A 333 28.08 -19.55 -7.60
CA GLN A 333 29.55 -19.57 -7.51
C GLN A 333 30.19 -18.26 -7.04
N ALA A 334 29.44 -17.15 -7.02
CA ALA A 334 29.97 -15.86 -6.61
C ALA A 334 30.09 -15.77 -5.07
N GLU A 335 31.20 -15.23 -4.57
CA GLU A 335 31.42 -15.01 -3.13
C GLU A 335 30.34 -14.09 -2.50
N GLN A 336 29.91 -13.05 -3.23
CA GLN A 336 28.91 -12.10 -2.77
C GLN A 336 27.48 -12.57 -3.11
N ARG A 337 26.71 -12.96 -2.08
CA ARG A 337 25.30 -13.38 -2.18
C ARG A 337 24.38 -12.39 -2.91
N THR A 338 24.73 -11.10 -2.95
CA THR A 338 23.98 -10.09 -3.73
C THR A 338 23.96 -10.41 -5.23
N ARG A 339 25.05 -11.00 -5.75
CA ARG A 339 25.22 -11.42 -7.15
C ARG A 339 24.58 -12.78 -7.47
N TRP A 340 24.05 -13.48 -6.48
CA TRP A 340 23.39 -14.77 -6.70
C TRP A 340 22.08 -14.58 -7.49
N PRO A 341 21.69 -15.55 -8.34
CA PRO A 341 20.40 -15.56 -9.00
C PRO A 341 19.25 -15.46 -8.00
N ILE A 342 18.19 -14.75 -8.37
CA ILE A 342 16.97 -14.65 -7.57
C ILE A 342 16.26 -16.01 -7.60
N ALA A 343 15.74 -16.46 -6.47
CA ALA A 343 14.93 -17.67 -6.42
C ALA A 343 13.67 -17.51 -7.30
N SER A 344 13.43 -18.46 -8.22
CA SER A 344 12.38 -18.35 -9.23
C SER A 344 10.97 -18.27 -8.64
N TRP A 345 10.72 -18.93 -7.50
CA TRP A 345 9.46 -18.82 -6.76
C TRP A 345 9.24 -17.40 -6.19
N TRP A 346 10.29 -16.79 -5.63
CA TRP A 346 10.24 -15.41 -5.13
C TRP A 346 10.05 -14.38 -6.24
N ALA A 347 10.76 -14.56 -7.36
CA ALA A 347 10.60 -13.71 -8.54
C ALA A 347 9.20 -13.82 -9.16
N ARG A 348 8.59 -15.02 -9.20
CA ARG A 348 7.21 -15.21 -9.65
C ARG A 348 6.20 -14.56 -8.71
N PHE A 349 6.33 -14.77 -7.39
CA PHE A 349 5.48 -14.13 -6.39
C PHE A 349 5.45 -12.59 -6.55
N LEU A 350 6.62 -11.96 -6.54
CA LEU A 350 6.73 -10.49 -6.69
C LEU A 350 6.31 -10.00 -8.08
N GLY A 351 6.64 -10.75 -9.14
CA GLY A 351 6.31 -10.39 -10.52
C GLY A 351 4.82 -10.55 -10.86
N TYR A 352 4.13 -11.50 -10.23
CA TYR A 352 2.68 -11.61 -10.27
C TYR A 352 2.04 -10.50 -9.43
N ALA A 353 2.57 -10.23 -8.23
CA ALA A 353 2.05 -9.17 -7.37
C ALA A 353 2.07 -7.78 -8.04
N GLY A 354 3.05 -7.50 -8.89
CA GLY A 354 3.11 -6.26 -9.70
C GLY A 354 2.06 -6.15 -10.81
N LYS A 355 1.34 -7.24 -11.13
CA LYS A 355 0.24 -7.27 -12.13
C LYS A 355 -1.15 -7.20 -11.51
N LEU A 356 -1.25 -7.25 -10.18
CA LEU A 356 -2.54 -7.28 -9.47
C LEU A 356 -3.23 -5.92 -9.53
N ARG A 357 -4.38 -5.87 -10.21
CA ARG A 357 -5.32 -4.75 -10.11
C ARG A 357 -6.36 -5.03 -9.03
N LEU A 358 -6.25 -4.33 -7.90
CA LEU A 358 -7.32 -3.99 -6.96
C LEU A 358 -8.38 -5.10 -6.72
N SER A 359 -7.94 -6.22 -6.15
CA SER A 359 -8.83 -7.23 -5.55
C SER A 359 -9.18 -6.86 -4.11
N LEU A 360 -10.05 -5.85 -3.94
CA LEU A 360 -10.78 -5.68 -2.68
C LEU A 360 -11.86 -6.77 -2.58
N PRO A 361 -11.96 -7.54 -1.48
CA PRO A 361 -13.08 -8.47 -1.30
C PRO A 361 -14.38 -7.66 -1.20
N SER A 362 -15.22 -7.76 -2.23
CA SER A 362 -16.48 -7.04 -2.32
C SER A 362 -17.58 -7.82 -1.58
N PRO A 363 -18.11 -7.30 -0.45
CA PRO A 363 -19.40 -7.78 0.05
C PRO A 363 -20.50 -7.31 -0.90
N VAL A 364 -21.60 -8.06 -0.96
CA VAL A 364 -22.80 -7.68 -1.71
C VAL A 364 -23.33 -6.35 -1.17
N ARG A 365 -23.36 -5.32 -2.02
CA ARG A 365 -23.87 -3.99 -1.70
C ARG A 365 -25.39 -4.01 -1.90
N THR A 366 -26.17 -3.65 -0.89
CA THR A 366 -27.66 -3.55 -0.97
C THR A 366 -28.12 -2.10 -0.82
N LEU A 367 -29.38 -1.80 -1.16
CA LEU A 367 -29.94 -0.46 -0.97
C LEU A 367 -29.96 -0.03 0.50
N GLU A 368 -30.18 -0.97 1.43
CA GLU A 368 -30.20 -0.74 2.88
C GLU A 368 -28.79 -0.36 3.36
N THR A 369 -27.76 -1.05 2.87
CA THR A 369 -26.36 -0.69 3.20
C THR A 369 -25.96 0.68 2.63
N VAL A 370 -26.48 1.05 1.46
CA VAL A 370 -26.25 2.39 0.87
C VAL A 370 -27.03 3.46 1.63
N ARG A 371 -28.26 3.18 2.07
CA ARG A 371 -29.06 4.07 2.91
C ARG A 371 -28.36 4.36 4.23
N ALA A 372 -28.01 3.31 4.99
CA ALA A 372 -27.29 3.44 6.25
C ALA A 372 -25.96 4.19 6.05
N TRP A 373 -25.25 3.94 4.94
CA TRP A 373 -24.05 4.71 4.59
C TRP A 373 -24.33 6.20 4.37
N VAL A 374 -25.37 6.58 3.61
CA VAL A 374 -25.74 7.99 3.41
C VAL A 374 -26.14 8.63 4.75
N GLU A 375 -26.96 7.95 5.54
CA GLU A 375 -27.48 8.43 6.82
C GLU A 375 -26.36 8.61 7.88
N HIS A 376 -25.36 7.73 7.92
CA HIS A 376 -24.27 7.79 8.91
C HIS A 376 -23.00 8.52 8.44
N GLN A 377 -22.71 8.57 7.14
CA GLN A 377 -21.43 9.09 6.62
C GLN A 377 -21.57 10.38 5.80
N VAL A 378 -22.74 10.63 5.18
CA VAL A 378 -22.94 11.76 4.26
C VAL A 378 -23.87 12.82 4.84
N ALA A 379 -24.92 12.41 5.56
CA ALA A 379 -25.90 13.32 6.15
C ALA A 379 -25.28 14.39 7.09
N PRO A 380 -24.25 14.13 7.91
CA PRO A 380 -23.62 15.17 8.72
C PRO A 380 -22.99 16.29 7.88
N SER A 381 -22.31 15.94 6.78
CA SER A 381 -21.67 16.91 5.87
C SER A 381 -22.70 17.68 5.05
N LEU A 382 -23.79 17.04 4.63
CA LEU A 382 -24.92 17.74 4.01
C LEU A 382 -25.55 18.72 5.01
N ALA A 383 -25.78 18.32 6.25
CA ALA A 383 -26.30 19.20 7.30
C ALA A 383 -25.35 20.37 7.61
N LEU A 384 -24.03 20.15 7.59
CA LEU A 384 -23.02 21.21 7.71
C LEU A 384 -23.11 22.21 6.56
N LEU A 385 -23.17 21.73 5.31
CA LEU A 385 -23.29 22.59 4.13
C LEU A 385 -24.62 23.36 4.14
N VAL A 386 -25.75 22.73 4.50
CA VAL A 386 -27.04 23.44 4.66
C VAL A 386 -26.94 24.53 5.72
N ARG A 387 -26.25 24.30 6.85
CA ARG A 387 -26.02 25.33 7.88
C ARG A 387 -25.11 26.46 7.40
N ALA A 388 -24.05 26.14 6.64
CA ALA A 388 -23.15 27.13 6.06
C ALA A 388 -23.85 28.03 5.03
N GLU A 389 -24.75 27.45 4.22
CA GLU A 389 -25.59 28.14 3.22
C GLU A 389 -26.85 28.78 3.85
N GLY A 390 -26.84 29.05 5.16
CA GLY A 390 -27.93 29.78 5.85
C GLY A 390 -29.28 29.04 5.89
N GLY A 391 -29.30 27.73 5.70
CA GLY A 391 -30.50 26.90 5.57
C GLY A 391 -30.93 26.63 4.13
N ALA A 392 -30.27 27.20 3.12
CA ALA A 392 -30.59 26.94 1.72
C ALA A 392 -30.23 25.51 1.30
N VAL A 393 -31.13 24.89 0.53
CA VAL A 393 -31.02 23.49 0.06
C VAL A 393 -31.04 23.35 -1.46
N ASP A 394 -31.16 24.43 -2.22
CA ASP A 394 -31.26 24.37 -3.70
C ASP A 394 -30.01 23.76 -4.35
N TRP A 395 -28.84 24.04 -3.77
CA TRP A 395 -27.57 23.43 -4.17
C TRP A 395 -27.56 21.90 -3.98
N LEU A 396 -28.32 21.37 -3.01
CA LEU A 396 -28.42 19.93 -2.75
C LEU A 396 -29.25 19.23 -3.84
N TYR A 397 -30.35 19.84 -4.29
CA TYR A 397 -31.11 19.34 -5.43
C TYR A 397 -30.28 19.37 -6.72
N LEU A 398 -29.51 20.44 -6.95
CA LEU A 398 -28.55 20.52 -8.06
C LEU A 398 -27.42 19.48 -7.94
N LEU A 399 -26.94 19.19 -6.73
CA LEU A 399 -25.94 18.15 -6.47
C LEU A 399 -26.49 16.75 -6.77
N LEU A 400 -27.74 16.47 -6.40
CA LEU A 400 -28.43 15.22 -6.71
C LEU A 400 -28.62 15.04 -8.23
N GLN A 401 -29.02 16.08 -8.96
CA GLN A 401 -29.10 16.03 -10.43
C GLN A 401 -27.73 15.76 -11.08
N LYS A 402 -26.68 16.43 -10.62
CA LYS A 402 -25.28 16.16 -11.04
C LYS A 402 -24.79 14.77 -10.60
N GLY A 403 -25.39 14.19 -9.57
CA GLY A 403 -25.14 12.81 -9.13
C GLY A 403 -25.81 11.78 -10.02
N ALA A 404 -27.08 12.01 -10.39
CA ALA A 404 -27.87 11.12 -11.25
C ALA A 404 -27.19 10.84 -12.60
N ALA A 405 -26.63 11.88 -13.22
CA ALA A 405 -25.86 11.77 -14.47
C ALA A 405 -24.56 10.94 -14.38
N ARG A 406 -24.16 10.54 -13.16
CA ARG A 406 -22.94 9.75 -12.88
C ARG A 406 -23.23 8.39 -12.24
N LEU A 407 -24.50 7.96 -12.21
CA LEU A 407 -24.87 6.63 -11.71
C LEU A 407 -24.29 5.53 -12.61
N THR A 408 -23.57 4.60 -12.00
CA THR A 408 -22.98 3.46 -12.71
C THR A 408 -24.01 2.34 -12.94
N PRO A 409 -23.83 1.46 -13.93
CA PRO A 409 -24.69 0.30 -14.14
C PRO A 409 -24.85 -0.58 -12.90
N ALA A 410 -23.80 -0.70 -12.07
CA ALA A 410 -23.84 -1.44 -10.81
C ALA A 410 -24.74 -0.77 -9.74
N GLN A 411 -24.77 0.56 -9.68
CA GLN A 411 -25.69 1.29 -8.79
C GLN A 411 -27.13 1.25 -9.31
N LEU A 412 -27.33 1.28 -10.62
CA LEU A 412 -28.65 1.12 -11.25
C LEU A 412 -29.22 -0.29 -11.03
N ALA A 413 -28.38 -1.33 -11.06
CA ALA A 413 -28.79 -2.70 -10.78
C ALA A 413 -29.36 -2.89 -9.35
N LEU A 414 -28.93 -2.06 -8.38
CA LEU A 414 -29.50 -2.07 -7.02
C LEU A 414 -31.00 -1.68 -7.00
N LEU A 415 -31.45 -0.89 -7.98
CA LEU A 415 -32.86 -0.50 -8.13
C LEU A 415 -33.72 -1.65 -8.68
N SER A 416 -33.11 -2.70 -9.23
CA SER A 416 -33.78 -3.84 -9.86
C SER A 416 -33.83 -5.09 -8.96
N GLY A 417 -33.13 -5.08 -7.82
CA GLY A 417 -32.98 -6.23 -6.91
C GLY A 417 -33.99 -6.28 -5.75
N GLY A 418 -35.01 -5.42 -5.75
CA GLY A 418 -36.06 -5.38 -4.72
C GLY A 418 -37.42 -5.77 -5.28
N ALA A 419 -37.66 -7.08 -5.42
CA ALA A 419 -38.94 -7.71 -5.74
C ALA A 419 -39.02 -9.08 -5.06
#